data_AF-A0A2L2Z2F1-F1
#
_entry.id   AF-A0A2L2Z2F1-F1
#
_cell.length_a   1.000
_cell.length_b   1.000
_cell.length_c   1.000
_cell.angle_alpha   90.00
_cell.angle_beta   90.00
_cell.angle_gamma   90.00
#
_symmetry.space_group_name_H-M   'P 1'
#
loop_
_entity.id
_entity.type
_entity.pdbx_description
1 polymer ?
#
loop_
_entity_poly.entity_id
_entity_poly.type
_entity_poly.pdbx_seq_one_letter_code
_entity_poly.pdbx_strand_id
1 'polypeptide(L)' 'AKGCDHKGVGVHELGHTIGFLHEHNRSDRDTYLIIYWLNIYEGMAPQFTILDAHQNIIYIKFDHDSI' A
#
# COMPACT_ATOMS: atom_id res chain seq x y z
N ALA A 1 -3.56 -8.31 -19.59
CA ALA A 1 -4.34 -7.61 -18.55
C ALA A 1 -5.21 -6.57 -19.25
N LYS A 2 -6.53 -6.60 -19.06
CA LYS A 2 -7.41 -5.49 -19.45
C LYS A 2 -7.65 -4.68 -18.18
N GLY A 3 -7.39 -3.37 -18.19
CA GLY A 3 -7.66 -2.49 -17.04
C GLY A 3 -6.44 -1.99 -16.27
N CYS A 4 -5.22 -2.37 -16.65
CA CYS A 4 -3.96 -1.86 -16.07
C CYS A 4 -3.22 -0.90 -17.01
N ASP A 5 -3.77 -0.66 -18.21
CA ASP A 5 -3.19 0.09 -19.31
C ASP A 5 -3.55 1.58 -19.24
N HIS A 6 -3.39 2.19 -18.07
CA HIS A 6 -3.56 3.63 -17.88
C HIS A 6 -2.41 4.24 -17.10
N LYS A 7 -2.18 5.53 -17.31
CA LYS A 7 -1.01 6.27 -16.81
C LYS A 7 -0.79 6.09 -15.30
N GLY A 8 -1.86 6.19 -14.51
CA GLY A 8 -1.78 6.03 -13.04
C GLY A 8 -1.19 4.68 -12.63
N VAL A 9 -1.74 3.57 -13.14
CA VAL A 9 -1.21 2.23 -12.87
C VAL A 9 0.21 2.08 -13.39
N GLY A 10 0.52 2.61 -14.58
CA GLY A 10 1.90 2.61 -15.07
C GLY A 10 2.89 3.29 -14.12
N VAL A 11 2.51 4.39 -13.48
CA VAL A 11 3.34 5.09 -12.48
C VAL A 11 3.42 4.31 -11.16
N HIS A 12 2.31 3.74 -10.70
CA HIS A 12 2.26 2.90 -9.51
C HIS A 12 3.22 1.69 -9.61
N GLU A 13 3.18 0.95 -10.71
CA GLU A 13 4.06 -0.20 -10.94
C GLU A 13 5.54 0.21 -11.08
N LEU A 14 5.82 1.40 -11.61
CA LEU A 14 7.17 1.96 -11.58
C LEU A 14 7.62 2.29 -10.15
N GLY A 15 6.71 2.75 -9.29
CA GLY A 15 6.97 2.92 -7.85
C GLY A 15 7.42 1.61 -7.21
N HIS A 16 6.68 0.52 -7.45
CA HIS A 16 7.08 -0.82 -7.02
C HIS A 16 8.44 -1.26 -7.57
N THR A 17 8.71 -0.96 -8.85
CA THR A 17 9.99 -1.28 -9.50
C THR A 17 11.17 -0.58 -8.82
N ILE A 18 10.99 0.65 -8.35
CA ILE A 18 12.02 1.44 -7.64
C ILE A 18 12.18 0.99 -6.17
N GLY A 19 11.20 0.27 -5.64
CA GLY A 19 11.24 -0.30 -4.29
C GLY A 19 10.23 0.29 -3.31
N PHE A 20 9.24 1.05 -3.80
CA PHE A 20 8.13 1.49 -2.96
C PHE A 20 7.16 0.33 -2.73
N LEU A 21 6.65 0.23 -1.51
CA LEU A 21 5.56 -0.68 -1.13
C LEU A 21 4.29 0.16 -0.93
N HIS A 22 3.12 -0.49 -0.81
CA HIS A 22 1.88 0.28 -0.65
C HIS A 22 1.89 1.09 0.65
N GLU A 23 1.41 2.33 0.57
CA GLU A 23 1.35 3.26 1.71
C GLU A 23 0.53 2.68 2.87
N HIS A 24 -0.60 2.01 2.58
CA HIS A 24 -1.44 1.39 3.61
C HIS A 24 -0.80 0.19 4.31
N ASN A 25 0.33 -0.31 3.82
CA ASN A 25 1.09 -1.37 4.46
C ASN A 25 2.18 -0.82 5.41
N ARG A 26 2.39 0.49 5.52
CA ARG A 26 3.41 1.06 6.43
C ARG A 26 3.27 0.57 7.88
N SER A 27 4.41 0.44 8.56
CA SER A 27 4.51 0.08 9.98
C SER A 27 3.75 1.00 10.94
N ASP A 28 3.47 2.25 10.55
CA ASP A 28 2.72 3.25 11.31
C ASP A 28 1.27 3.46 10.85
N ARG A 29 0.76 2.64 9.91
CA ARG A 29 -0.52 2.91 9.22
C ARG A 29 -1.74 2.98 10.14
N ASP A 30 -1.75 2.24 11.26
CA ASP A 30 -2.89 2.23 12.20
C ASP A 30 -3.03 3.55 12.99
N THR A 31 -2.06 4.47 12.88
CA THR A 31 -2.22 5.84 13.40
C THR A 31 -3.00 6.76 12.47
N TYR A 32 -3.20 6.35 11.21
CA TYR A 32 -3.86 7.14 10.17
C TYR A 32 -5.13 6.46 9.63
N LEU A 33 -5.16 5.13 9.57
CA LEU A 33 -6.21 4.35 8.95
C LEU A 33 -6.86 3.35 9.91
N ILE A 34 -8.14 3.08 9.67
CA ILE A 34 -8.85 1.95 10.27
C ILE A 34 -9.18 0.95 9.16
N ILE A 35 -8.69 -0.28 9.29
CA ILE A 35 -9.03 -1.37 8.37
C ILE A 35 -10.27 -2.10 8.88
N TYR A 36 -11.37 -2.03 8.13
CA TYR A 36 -12.59 -2.80 8.41
C TYR A 36 -12.44 -4.23 7.91
N TRP A 37 -11.76 -5.08 8.69
CA TRP A 37 -11.39 -6.44 8.29
C TRP A 37 -12.55 -7.33 7.81
N LEU A 38 -13.74 -7.16 8.37
CA LEU A 38 -14.94 -7.91 7.98
C LEU A 38 -15.44 -7.58 6.56
N ASN A 39 -14.99 -6.47 5.97
CA ASN A 39 -15.35 -6.04 4.62
C ASN A 39 -14.35 -6.53 3.56
N ILE A 40 -13.25 -7.17 3.98
CA ILE A 40 -12.23 -7.67 3.04
C ILE A 40 -12.71 -8.99 2.44
N TYR A 41 -12.58 -9.14 1.13
CA TYR A 41 -12.88 -10.39 0.44
C TYR A 41 -12.12 -11.57 1.05
N GLU A 42 -12.79 -12.72 1.14
CA GLU A 42 -12.19 -13.94 1.66
C GLU A 42 -10.87 -14.26 0.96
N GLY A 43 -9.82 -14.56 1.73
CA GLY A 43 -8.47 -14.83 1.24
C GLY A 43 -7.62 -13.59 0.93
N MET A 44 -8.19 -12.37 0.92
CA MET A 44 -7.45 -11.15 0.57
C MET A 44 -6.90 -10.37 1.77
N ALA A 45 -7.22 -10.79 3.00
CA ALA A 45 -6.68 -10.16 4.22
C ALA A 45 -5.15 -9.98 4.23
N PRO A 46 -4.32 -10.90 3.71
CA PRO A 46 -2.88 -10.73 3.69
C PRO A 46 -2.39 -9.47 2.94
N GLN A 47 -3.15 -8.95 1.96
CA GLN A 47 -2.80 -7.73 1.21
C GLN A 47 -2.80 -6.45 2.09
N PHE A 48 -3.42 -6.53 3.26
CA PHE A 48 -3.52 -5.44 4.23
C PHE A 48 -2.62 -5.66 5.44
N THR A 49 -1.68 -6.61 5.39
CA THR A 49 -0.71 -6.84 6.47
C THR A 49 0.20 -5.61 6.61
N ILE A 50 0.52 -5.25 7.86
CA ILE A 50 1.50 -4.20 8.14
C ILE A 50 2.91 -4.76 7.87
N LEU A 51 3.76 -3.95 7.24
CA LEU A 51 5.17 -4.24 7.04
C LEU A 51 5.93 -4.15 8.36
N ASP A 52 6.89 -5.05 8.55
CA ASP A 52 7.81 -4.94 9.67
C ASP A 52 8.67 -3.68 9.52
N ALA A 53 9.06 -3.07 10.64
CA ALA A 53 9.80 -1.80 10.64
C ALA A 53 11.16 -1.84 9.88
N HIS A 54 11.70 -3.01 9.57
CA HIS A 54 12.90 -3.17 8.75
C HIS A 54 12.61 -3.28 7.25
N GLN A 55 11.37 -3.56 6.87
CA GLN A 55 10.90 -3.66 5.48
C GLN A 55 10.50 -2.30 4.91
N ASN A 56 10.20 -1.32 5.76
CA ASN A 56 9.91 0.04 5.34
C ASN A 56 10.66 1.07 6.21
N ILE A 57 11.26 2.08 5.58
CA ILE A 57 11.88 3.20 6.30
C ILE A 57 10.99 4.42 6.12
N ILE A 58 10.56 5.01 7.24
CA ILE A 58 9.66 6.16 7.25
C ILE A 58 10.48 7.45 7.27
N TYR A 59 10.61 8.09 6.10
CA TYR A 59 11.26 9.40 5.95
C TYR A 59 10.26 10.57 5.93
N ILE A 60 9.02 10.29 5.52
CA ILE A 60 7.98 11.30 5.29
C ILE A 60 6.70 10.93 6.05
N LYS A 61 5.83 11.94 6.23
CA LYS A 61 4.48 11.76 6.78
C LYS A 61 3.67 10.80 5.91
N PHE A 62 2.65 10.19 6.50
CA PHE A 62 1.70 9.36 5.76
C PHE A 62 0.97 10.19 4.70
N ASP A 63 0.89 9.67 3.48
CA ASP A 63 0.27 10.35 2.34
C ASP A 63 -1.00 9.64 1.86
N HIS A 64 -2.16 10.27 2.08
CA HIS A 64 -3.45 9.72 1.63
C HIS A 64 -3.64 9.82 0.11
N ASP A 65 -2.83 10.64 -0.58
CA ASP A 65 -2.88 10.84 -2.02
C ASP A 65 -1.76 10.05 -2.75
N SER A 66 -1.09 9.12 -2.05
CA SER A 66 -0.09 8.22 -2.64
C SER A 66 -0.67 7.44 -3.83
N ILE A 67 0.16 7.27 -4.87
CA ILE A 67 -0.25 6.80 -6.22
C ILE A 67 -0.61 5.31 -6.31
#